data_AF-A0A7V9JF10-F1
#
_entry.id   AF-A0A7V9JF10-F1
#
_cell.length_a   1.000
_cell.length_b   1.000
_cell.length_c   1.000
_cell.angle_alpha   90.00
_cell.angle_beta   90.00
_cell.angle_gamma   90.00
#
_symmetry.space_group_name_H-M   'P 1'
#
loop_
_entity.id
_entity.type
_entity.pdbx_description
1 polymer ?
#
loop_
_entity_poly.entity_id
_entity_poly.type
_entity_poly.pdbx_seq_one_letter_code
_entity_poly.pdbx_strand_id
1 'polypeptide(L)'
;STLYLAQLGQAYALAGKIEQARQVLHQLEQLSQERYVSPYHLAYVYTGLGEQDRAMDCLERAYDERAGSLYGIKGSFLFTPLRPHPGSRRCSGR
;
A
#
# COMPACT_ATOMS: atom_id res chain seq x y z
N SER A 1 -17.04 6.35 -1.00
CA SER A 1 -15.79 6.12 -1.76
C SER A 1 -14.61 6.65 -0.98
N THR A 2 -13.56 5.86 -0.78
CA THR A 2 -12.35 6.22 0.02
C THR A 2 -11.59 7.42 -0.55
N LEU A 3 -11.66 7.62 -1.86
CA LEU A 3 -11.09 8.77 -2.56
C LEU A 3 -11.74 10.10 -2.14
N TYR A 4 -13.06 10.11 -1.93
CA TYR A 4 -13.80 11.30 -1.46
C TYR A 4 -13.43 11.67 -0.02
N LEU A 5 -13.26 10.66 0.86
CA LEU A 5 -12.76 10.89 2.22
C LEU A 5 -11.35 11.47 2.20
N ALA A 6 -10.43 10.95 1.37
CA ALA A 6 -9.10 11.50 1.25
C ALA A 6 -9.08 12.97 0.79
N GLN A 7 -9.89 13.32 -0.22
CA GLN A 7 -10.04 14.71 -0.67
C GLN A 7 -10.62 15.62 0.42
N LEU A 8 -11.59 15.12 1.19
CA LEU A 8 -12.17 15.87 2.30
C LEU A 8 -11.14 16.10 3.42
N GLY A 9 -10.35 15.08 3.76
CA GLY A 9 -9.26 15.18 4.74
C GLY A 9 -8.18 16.18 4.32
N GLN A 10 -7.80 16.16 3.02
CA GLN A 10 -6.87 17.14 2.46
C GLN A 10 -7.46 18.56 2.53
N ALA A 11 -8.72 18.74 2.17
CA ALA A 11 -9.38 20.05 2.22
C ALA A 11 -9.45 20.59 3.66
N TYR A 12 -9.74 19.74 4.64
CA TYR A 12 -9.69 20.14 6.06
C TYR A 12 -8.29 20.53 6.51
N ALA A 13 -7.28 19.79 6.09
CA ALA A 13 -5.91 20.08 6.46
C ALA A 13 -5.43 21.40 5.84
N LEU A 14 -5.75 21.65 4.55
CA LEU A 14 -5.49 22.92 3.88
C LEU A 14 -6.25 24.10 4.50
N ALA A 15 -7.45 23.85 5.04
CA ALA A 15 -8.23 24.84 5.76
C ALA A 15 -7.75 25.08 7.20
N GLY A 16 -6.64 24.47 7.63
CA GLY A 16 -6.10 24.57 9.00
C GLY A 16 -6.92 23.80 10.04
N LYS A 17 -7.89 23.00 9.62
CA LYS A 17 -8.77 22.20 10.50
C LYS A 17 -8.14 20.85 10.79
N ILE A 18 -7.03 20.88 11.51
CA ILE A 18 -6.16 19.73 11.78
C ILE A 18 -6.91 18.57 12.46
N GLU A 19 -7.80 18.88 13.42
CA GLU A 19 -8.58 17.84 14.11
C GLU A 19 -9.53 17.09 13.17
N GLN A 20 -10.20 17.81 12.26
CA GLN A 20 -11.12 17.20 11.29
C GLN A 20 -10.35 16.37 10.26
N ALA A 21 -9.19 16.85 9.81
CA ALA A 21 -8.31 16.08 8.95
C ALA A 21 -7.82 14.78 9.63
N ARG A 22 -7.49 14.82 10.93
CA ARG A 22 -7.13 13.62 11.70
C ARG A 22 -8.30 12.66 11.91
N GLN A 23 -9.52 13.15 12.10
CA GLN A 23 -10.70 12.29 12.17
C GLN A 23 -10.92 11.53 10.86
N VAL A 24 -10.80 12.22 9.72
CA VAL A 24 -10.89 11.60 8.39
C VAL A 24 -9.78 10.57 8.19
N LEU A 25 -8.57 10.88 8.67
CA LEU A 25 -7.43 9.95 8.62
C LEU A 25 -7.73 8.68 9.41
N HIS A 26 -8.25 8.82 10.64
CA HIS A 26 -8.65 7.68 11.46
C HIS A 26 -9.75 6.84 10.79
N GLN A 27 -10.74 7.47 10.16
CA GLN A 27 -11.75 6.75 9.39
C GLN A 27 -11.14 5.98 8.20
N LEU A 28 -10.16 6.56 7.50
CA LEU A 28 -9.46 5.86 6.42
C LEU A 28 -8.65 4.68 6.93
N GLU A 29 -8.01 4.79 8.10
CA GLU A 29 -7.29 3.68 8.74
C GLU A 29 -8.24 2.57 9.19
N GLN A 30 -9.38 2.89 9.80
CA GLN A 30 -10.38 1.90 10.17
C GLN A 30 -10.94 1.18 8.94
N LEU A 31 -11.25 1.95 7.88
CA LEU A 31 -11.67 1.37 6.61
C LEU A 31 -10.59 0.48 6.01
N SER A 32 -9.31 0.81 6.18
CA SER A 32 -8.19 -0.03 5.73
C SER A 32 -8.12 -1.39 6.43
N GLN A 33 -8.70 -1.54 7.61
CA GLN A 33 -8.80 -2.83 8.30
C GLN A 33 -9.97 -3.67 7.77
N GLU A 34 -11.07 -3.04 7.37
CA GLU A 34 -12.25 -3.74 6.86
C GLU A 34 -12.17 -4.04 5.36
N ARG A 35 -11.52 -3.17 4.58
CA ARG A 35 -11.40 -3.28 3.12
C ARG A 35 -10.05 -2.75 2.66
N TYR A 36 -9.59 -3.21 1.51
CA TYR A 36 -8.38 -2.65 0.92
C TYR A 36 -8.57 -1.16 0.62
N VAL A 37 -7.77 -0.31 1.28
CA VAL A 37 -7.68 1.12 1.02
C VAL A 37 -6.27 1.40 0.56
N SER A 38 -6.14 1.94 -0.65
CA SER A 38 -4.82 2.28 -1.18
C SER A 38 -4.11 3.25 -0.21
N PRO A 39 -2.85 2.97 0.19
CA PRO A 39 -2.09 3.86 1.08
C PRO A 39 -1.89 5.26 0.47
N TYR A 40 -2.05 5.38 -0.85
CA TYR A 40 -2.10 6.64 -1.58
C TYR A 40 -3.16 7.62 -1.04
N HIS A 41 -4.30 7.12 -0.57
CA HIS A 41 -5.35 7.96 0.02
C HIS A 41 -4.94 8.53 1.37
N LEU A 42 -4.19 7.78 2.17
CA LEU A 42 -3.65 8.25 3.45
C LEU A 42 -2.56 9.30 3.23
N ALA A 43 -1.67 9.06 2.26
CA ALA A 43 -0.64 10.02 1.88
C ALA A 43 -1.22 11.39 1.55
N TYR A 44 -2.33 11.45 0.81
CA TYR A 44 -3.01 12.70 0.46
C TYR A 44 -3.40 13.57 1.68
N VAL A 45 -3.88 12.93 2.74
CA VAL A 45 -4.29 13.63 3.97
C VAL A 45 -3.05 14.04 4.77
N TYR A 46 -2.04 13.18 4.88
CA TYR A 46 -0.77 13.51 5.54
C TYR A 46 -0.03 14.69 4.88
N THR A 47 -0.05 14.78 3.55
CA THR A 47 0.54 15.93 2.82
C THR A 47 -0.17 17.22 3.17
N GLY A 48 -1.51 17.20 3.29
CA GLY A 48 -2.28 18.36 3.71
C GLY A 48 -2.02 18.77 5.16
N LEU A 49 -1.71 17.80 6.03
CA LEU A 49 -1.37 18.02 7.44
C LEU A 49 0.07 18.53 7.65
N GLY A 50 0.89 18.57 6.60
CA GLY A 50 2.31 18.90 6.68
C GLY A 50 3.21 17.77 7.20
N GLU A 51 2.65 16.56 7.41
CA GLU A 51 3.38 15.38 7.83
C GLU A 51 4.01 14.67 6.63
N GLN A 52 4.95 15.35 5.96
CA GLN A 52 5.57 14.87 4.71
C GLN A 52 6.29 13.53 4.86
N ASP A 53 6.93 13.29 6.00
CA ASP A 53 7.63 12.03 6.30
C ASP A 53 6.68 10.83 6.22
N ARG A 54 5.51 10.95 6.87
CA ARG A 54 4.45 9.93 6.85
C ARG A 54 3.78 9.81 5.49
N ALA A 55 3.62 10.92 4.78
CA ALA A 55 3.10 10.90 3.43
C ALA A 55 4.02 10.11 2.48
N MET A 56 5.34 10.29 2.61
CA MET A 56 6.36 9.56 1.84
C MET A 56 6.35 8.06 2.18
N ASP A 57 6.32 7.69 3.46
CA ASP A 57 6.19 6.28 3.88
C ASP A 57 4.93 5.62 3.27
N CYS A 58 3.80 6.31 3.32
CA CYS A 58 2.57 5.82 2.70
C CYS A 58 2.69 5.69 1.18
N LEU A 59 3.38 6.61 0.50
CA LEU A 59 3.61 6.54 -0.95
C LEU A 59 4.56 5.39 -1.32
N GLU A 60 5.63 5.19 -0.55
CA GLU A 60 6.56 4.06 -0.76
C GLU A 60 5.83 2.73 -0.57
N ARG A 61 5.00 2.60 0.47
CA ARG A 61 4.17 1.40 0.69
C ARG A 61 3.16 1.19 -0.44
N ALA A 62 2.50 2.24 -0.92
CA ALA A 62 1.59 2.13 -2.07
C ALA A 62 2.35 1.76 -3.35
N TYR A 63 3.58 2.23 -3.52
CA TYR A 63 4.43 1.90 -4.65
C TYR A 63 4.88 0.44 -4.59
N ASP A 64 5.33 -0.03 -3.42
CA ASP A 64 5.71 -1.42 -3.19
C ASP A 64 4.51 -2.37 -3.36
N GLU A 65 3.33 -2.03 -2.84
CA GLU A 65 2.11 -2.81 -3.08
C GLU A 65 1.68 -2.82 -4.55
N ARG A 66 1.86 -1.71 -5.27
CA ARG A 66 1.52 -1.63 -6.70
C ARG A 66 2.55 -2.39 -7.55
N ALA A 67 3.83 -2.33 -7.20
CA ALA A 67 4.89 -3.13 -7.81
C ALA A 67 4.68 -4.62 -7.49
N GLY A 68 4.31 -4.94 -6.25
CA GLY A 68 3.95 -6.26 -5.76
C GLY A 68 2.68 -6.81 -6.39
N SER A 69 1.68 -5.97 -6.67
CA SER A 69 0.48 -6.33 -7.46
C SER A 69 0.82 -6.54 -8.94
N LEU A 70 1.73 -5.75 -9.51
CA LEU A 70 2.27 -6.00 -10.85
C LEU A 70 3.07 -7.32 -10.91
N TYR A 71 3.79 -7.67 -9.83
CA TYR A 71 4.41 -8.98 -9.66
C TYR A 71 3.38 -10.10 -9.39
N GLY A 72 2.31 -9.81 -8.64
CA GLY A 72 1.23 -10.71 -8.27
C GLY A 72 0.27 -11.03 -9.42
N ILE A 73 0.19 -10.17 -10.44
CA ILE A 73 -0.51 -10.44 -11.70
C ILE A 73 0.36 -11.27 -12.66
N LYS A 74 1.68 -11.37 -12.46
CA LYS A 74 2.48 -12.50 -13.00
C LYS A 74 2.33 -13.79 -12.20
N GLY A 75 1.85 -13.70 -10.95
CA GLY A 75 1.57 -14.85 -10.08
C GLY A 75 0.14 -15.40 -10.20
N SER A 76 -0.76 -14.68 -10.86
CA SER A 76 -2.12 -15.12 -11.11
C SER A 76 -2.18 -15.94 -12.42
N PHE A 77 -2.25 -17.26 -12.26
CA PHE A 77 -2.87 -18.25 -13.15
C PHE A 77 -2.07 -19.13 -14.15
N LEU A 78 -0.79 -18.93 -14.49
CA LEU A 78 -0.18 -19.76 -15.57
C LEU A 78 1.25 -20.29 -15.41
N PHE A 79 1.92 -20.08 -14.28
CA PHE A 79 3.21 -20.76 -14.06
C PHE A 79 3.05 -21.91 -13.08
N THR A 80 2.72 -23.06 -13.65
CA THR A 80 3.20 -24.37 -13.21
C THR A 80 4.56 -24.23 -12.52
N PRO A 81 4.78 -24.83 -11.33
CA PRO A 81 6.11 -24.85 -10.74
C PRO A 81 7.00 -25.76 -11.57
N LEU A 82 7.55 -25.26 -12.68
CA LEU A 82 8.77 -25.82 -13.23
C LEU A 82 9.88 -25.46 -12.24
N ARG A 83 10.04 -26.31 -11.23
CA ARG A 83 11.24 -26.33 -10.41
C ARG A 83 12.44 -26.43 -11.36
N PRO A 84 13.33 -25.44 -11.42
CA PRO A 84 14.67 -25.70 -11.91
C PRO A 84 15.30 -26.71 -10.96
N HIS A 85 15.75 -27.84 -11.49
CA HIS A 85 16.55 -28.82 -10.75
C HIS A 85 17.93 -28.21 -10.41
N PRO A 86 18.38 -28.24 -9.15
CA PRO A 86 19.80 -28.15 -8.84
C PRO A 86 20.16 -29.29 -7.89
N GLY A 87 20.42 -30.46 -8.48
CA GLY A 87 20.76 -31.68 -7.75
C GLY A 87 21.59 -32.65 -8.59
N SER A 88 22.36 -32.15 -9.56
CA SER A 88 23.41 -32.93 -10.22
C SER A 88 24.61 -33.09 -9.29
N ARG A 89 24.50 -33.98 -8.30
CA ARG A 89 25.67 -34.66 -7.73
C ARG A 89 25.39 -36.16 -7.65
N ARG A 90 25.76 -36.85 -8.73
CA ARG A 90 26.29 -38.22 -8.66
C ARG A 90 27.42 -38.23 -7.64
N CYS A 91 27.38 -39.13 -6.67
CA CYS A 91 28.55 -39.85 -6.15
C CYS A 91 28.08 -41.20 -5.61
N SER A 92 28.60 -42.26 -6.22
CA SER A 92 28.45 -43.66 -5.86
C SER A 92 29.33 -44.04 -4.66
N GLY A 93 28.94 -45.12 -3.97
CA GLY A 93 29.75 -45.84 -2.98
C GLY A 93 29.39 -45.41 -1.56
N ARG A 94 29.01 -46.32 -0.66
CA ARG A 94 29.58 -47.65 -0.42
C ARG A 94 28.53 -48.52 0.28
#